data_AF-A0A7G5ILC3-F1
#
_entry.id   AF-A0A7G5ILC3-F1
#
_cell.length_a   1.000
_cell.length_b   1.000
_cell.length_c   1.000
_cell.angle_alpha   90.00
_cell.angle_beta   90.00
_cell.angle_gamma   90.00
#
_symmetry.space_group_name_H-M   'P 1'
#
loop_
_entity.id
_entity.type
_entity.pdbx_description
1 polymer ?
#
loop_
_entity_poly.entity_id
_entity_poly.type
_entity_poly.pdbx_seq_one_letter_code
_entity_poly.pdbx_strand_id
1 'polypeptide(L)'
;MRLALLALLLAGASFTPVGANPALDAARALLPGVYTNEEQLYFAGEAGGPKPPWVGLSIVAEADGLRLRTVDMFGKAGAEDQRMTLAADGDGVAVTTGRCIRLYSLKDGALALSGSRGECRAPASIGGFGPAGIALGMADGAFIDLRRARAFRCWASIPRAAKKADPGSGAGAGGSEDWWFKSGLMLHDQGGRVLAETDDAEPRRFVLRMRNVVWPTGTNQPSLVLYVHRPEEPDKAISYSWADPEAKRVGINLRVMQASCSLVK
;
A
#
# COMPACT_ATOMS: atom_id res chain seq x y z
N MET A 1 13.32 44.84 64.34
CA MET A 1 13.74 44.27 63.04
C MET A 1 12.51 44.06 62.17
N ARG A 2 12.32 44.90 61.14
CA ARG A 2 11.25 44.76 60.13
C ARG A 2 11.86 44.03 58.93
N LEU A 3 11.42 42.80 58.64
CA LEU A 3 11.76 42.10 57.39
C LEU A 3 10.73 42.49 56.32
N ALA A 4 11.19 43.15 55.26
CA ALA A 4 10.41 43.38 54.05
C ALA A 4 10.51 42.14 53.16
N LEU A 5 9.37 41.51 52.85
CA LEU A 5 9.29 40.39 51.92
C LEU A 5 9.10 40.95 50.51
N LEU A 6 10.13 40.87 49.68
CA LEU A 6 10.09 41.24 48.27
C LEU A 6 9.44 40.09 47.49
N ALA A 7 8.21 40.28 46.99
CA ALA A 7 7.56 39.32 46.10
C ALA A 7 8.10 39.54 44.67
N LEU A 8 8.93 38.60 44.21
CA LEU A 8 9.44 38.57 42.84
C LEU A 8 8.34 37.98 41.93
N LEU A 9 7.69 38.82 41.14
CA LEU A 9 6.79 38.41 40.06
C LEU A 9 7.64 37.78 38.93
N LEU A 10 7.71 36.45 38.91
CA LEU A 10 8.18 35.69 37.75
C LEU A 10 7.11 35.81 36.66
N ALA A 11 7.37 36.66 35.67
CA ALA A 11 6.65 36.66 34.41
C ALA A 11 6.91 35.31 33.72
N GLY A 12 5.94 34.40 33.80
CA GLY A 12 5.95 33.17 33.03
C GLY A 12 5.93 33.52 31.55
N ALA A 13 7.05 33.33 30.87
CA ALA A 13 7.07 33.32 29.42
C ALA A 13 6.17 32.17 28.96
N SER A 14 5.01 32.51 28.41
CA SER A 14 4.14 31.57 27.72
C SER A 14 4.91 30.97 26.55
N PHE A 15 5.48 29.78 26.73
CA PHE A 15 5.93 28.96 25.62
C PHE A 15 4.69 28.56 24.83
N THR A 16 4.38 29.31 23.77
CA THR A 16 3.50 28.79 22.72
C THR A 16 4.28 27.67 22.04
N PRO A 17 3.83 26.40 22.13
CA PRO A 17 4.45 25.35 21.32
C PRO A 17 4.44 25.81 19.86
N VAL A 18 5.54 25.56 19.15
CA VAL A 18 5.62 25.73 17.68
C VAL A 18 4.33 25.15 17.11
N GLY A 19 3.49 26.03 16.56
CA GLY A 19 2.07 25.76 16.35
C GLY A 19 1.85 24.49 15.52
N ALA A 20 0.93 23.64 15.98
CA ALA A 20 0.46 22.52 15.18
C ALA A 20 -0.03 23.05 13.83
N ASN A 21 0.50 22.50 12.73
CA ASN A 21 0.01 22.77 11.40
C ASN A 21 -0.77 21.52 10.95
N PRO A 22 -2.12 21.55 10.95
CA PRO A 22 -2.95 20.39 10.63
C PRO A 22 -2.68 19.83 9.22
N ALA A 23 -2.34 20.68 8.25
CA ALA A 23 -2.01 20.23 6.90
C ALA A 23 -0.69 19.45 6.86
N LEU A 24 0.33 19.90 7.60
CA LEU A 24 1.60 19.19 7.74
C LEU A 24 1.43 17.85 8.47
N ASP A 25 0.64 17.82 9.55
CA ASP A 25 0.34 16.60 10.28
C ASP A 25 -0.45 15.61 9.42
N ALA A 26 -1.46 16.10 8.70
CA ALA A 26 -2.20 15.30 7.72
C ALA A 26 -1.27 14.77 6.63
N ALA A 27 -0.33 15.58 6.11
CA ALA A 27 0.62 15.12 5.10
C ALA A 27 1.52 13.99 5.59
N ARG A 28 2.03 14.12 6.82
CA ARG A 28 2.86 13.08 7.47
C ARG A 28 2.09 11.78 7.69
N ALA A 29 0.80 11.86 7.97
CA ALA A 29 -0.05 10.68 8.15
C ALA A 29 -0.49 10.06 6.82
N LEU A 30 -0.83 10.89 5.83
CA LEU A 30 -1.54 10.46 4.63
C LEU A 30 -0.64 10.11 3.44
N LEU A 31 0.61 10.59 3.38
CA LEU A 31 1.53 10.26 2.28
C LEU A 31 2.23 8.91 2.43
N PRO A 32 2.70 8.46 3.62
CA PRO A 32 3.39 7.17 3.72
C PRO A 32 2.44 5.99 3.47
N GLY A 33 2.80 5.11 2.54
CA GLY A 33 1.98 3.96 2.16
C GLY A 33 2.33 3.40 0.78
N VAL A 34 1.61 2.36 0.39
CA VAL A 34 1.60 1.82 -0.98
C VAL A 34 0.29 2.20 -1.65
N TYR A 35 0.34 2.63 -2.90
CA TYR A 35 -0.83 3.09 -3.66
C TYR A 35 -0.81 2.53 -5.07
N THR A 36 -1.94 2.04 -5.57
CA THR A 36 -2.04 1.51 -6.95
C THR A 36 -3.37 1.85 -7.60
N ASN A 37 -3.41 1.86 -8.93
CA ASN A 37 -4.65 1.99 -9.71
C ASN A 37 -5.27 0.64 -10.11
N GLU A 38 -5.01 -0.44 -9.37
CA GLU A 38 -5.43 -1.79 -9.74
C GLU A 38 -6.94 -1.88 -10.07
N GLU A 39 -7.79 -1.29 -9.23
CA GLU A 39 -9.24 -1.34 -9.43
C GLU A 39 -9.66 -0.52 -10.66
N GLN A 40 -9.06 0.66 -10.85
CA GLN A 40 -9.32 1.48 -12.04
C GLN A 40 -8.94 0.72 -13.31
N LEU A 41 -7.79 0.03 -13.30
CA LEU A 41 -7.32 -0.78 -14.42
C LEU A 41 -8.25 -1.96 -14.72
N TYR A 42 -8.74 -2.63 -13.67
CA TYR A 42 -9.64 -3.78 -13.80
C TYR A 42 -10.99 -3.36 -14.42
N PHE A 43 -11.58 -2.27 -13.93
CA PHE A 43 -12.89 -1.80 -14.37
C PHE A 43 -12.87 -0.89 -15.60
N ALA A 44 -11.69 -0.52 -16.12
CA ALA A 44 -11.58 0.37 -17.28
C ALA A 44 -12.36 -0.14 -18.50
N GLY A 45 -12.40 -1.46 -18.71
CA GLY A 45 -13.16 -2.08 -19.80
C GLY A 45 -14.68 -1.93 -19.65
N GLU A 46 -15.20 -1.99 -18.42
CA GLU A 46 -16.62 -1.78 -18.12
C GLU A 46 -17.00 -0.30 -18.24
N ALA A 47 -16.05 0.60 -17.94
CA ALA A 47 -16.25 2.05 -18.06
C ALA A 47 -16.25 2.56 -19.52
N GLY A 48 -15.96 1.70 -20.52
CA GLY A 48 -15.96 2.06 -21.94
C GLY A 48 -14.86 3.06 -22.35
N GLY A 49 -13.88 3.32 -21.47
CA GLY A 49 -12.79 4.26 -21.70
C GLY A 49 -11.45 3.57 -22.03
N PRO A 50 -10.43 4.34 -22.42
CA PRO A 50 -9.08 3.80 -22.61
C PRO A 50 -8.54 3.27 -21.28
N LYS A 51 -7.95 2.07 -21.33
CA LYS A 51 -7.34 1.44 -20.16
C LYS A 51 -6.07 2.20 -19.76
N PRO A 52 -5.98 2.77 -18.55
CA PRO A 52 -4.77 3.46 -18.12
C PRO A 52 -3.60 2.46 -17.96
N PRO A 53 -2.34 2.90 -17.99
CA PRO A 53 -1.23 2.04 -17.58
C PRO A 53 -1.37 1.65 -16.10
N TRP A 54 -0.87 0.48 -15.72
CA TRP A 54 -0.77 0.13 -14.30
C TRP A 54 0.29 1.01 -13.62
N VAL A 55 -0.03 1.58 -12.47
CA VAL A 55 0.85 2.44 -11.69
C VAL A 55 0.84 1.99 -10.23
N GLY A 56 2.03 1.86 -9.65
CA GLY A 56 2.25 1.59 -8.24
C GLY A 56 3.26 2.57 -7.65
N LEU A 57 2.93 3.15 -6.50
CA LEU A 57 3.80 4.01 -5.71
C LEU A 57 4.03 3.42 -4.32
N SER A 58 5.25 3.53 -3.82
CA SER A 58 5.60 3.30 -2.42
C SER A 58 6.22 4.58 -1.86
N ILE A 59 5.61 5.15 -0.84
CA ILE A 59 6.12 6.32 -0.12
C ILE A 59 6.44 5.88 1.30
N VAL A 60 7.71 6.03 1.70
CA VAL A 60 8.20 5.61 3.02
C VAL A 60 8.69 6.83 3.78
N ALA A 61 8.38 6.93 5.06
CA ALA A 61 8.96 7.96 5.92
C ALA A 61 10.43 7.67 6.21
N GLU A 62 11.28 8.68 6.06
CA GLU A 62 12.70 8.68 6.42
C GLU A 62 12.94 9.73 7.52
N ALA A 63 14.14 9.75 8.11
CA ALA A 63 14.45 10.66 9.23
C ALA A 63 14.32 12.15 8.85
N ASP A 64 14.60 12.50 7.60
CA ASP A 64 14.66 13.86 7.06
C ASP A 64 13.55 14.16 6.03
N GLY A 65 12.56 13.28 5.89
CA GLY A 65 11.48 13.47 4.92
C GLY A 65 10.76 12.19 4.53
N LEU A 66 10.43 12.08 3.25
CA LEU A 66 9.80 10.92 2.65
C LEU A 66 10.61 10.46 1.44
N ARG A 67 10.55 9.17 1.13
CA ARG A 67 11.09 8.60 -0.10
C ARG A 67 9.99 7.97 -0.92
N LEU A 68 9.75 8.53 -2.10
CA LEU A 68 8.81 8.03 -3.09
C LEU A 68 9.55 7.13 -4.06
N ARG A 69 9.01 5.94 -4.33
CA ARG A 69 9.45 5.07 -5.42
C ARG A 69 8.27 4.60 -6.25
N THR A 70 8.49 4.39 -7.54
CA THR A 70 7.60 3.50 -8.29
C THR A 70 7.85 2.06 -7.84
N VAL A 71 6.80 1.23 -7.86
CA VAL A 71 6.89 -0.21 -7.57
C VAL A 71 6.06 -0.97 -8.58
N ASP A 72 6.46 -2.19 -8.93
CA ASP A 72 5.65 -3.10 -9.73
C ASP A 72 4.59 -3.85 -8.89
N MET A 73 3.77 -4.69 -9.54
CA MET A 73 2.72 -5.47 -8.88
C MET A 73 3.23 -6.47 -7.84
N PHE A 74 4.53 -6.78 -7.82
CA PHE A 74 5.20 -7.63 -6.83
C PHE A 74 5.90 -6.82 -5.73
N GLY A 75 5.76 -5.50 -5.76
CA GLY A 75 6.41 -4.58 -4.82
C GLY A 75 7.90 -4.32 -5.11
N LYS A 76 8.42 -4.76 -6.26
CA LYS A 76 9.80 -4.47 -6.66
C LYS A 76 9.91 -3.01 -7.07
N ALA A 77 10.94 -2.32 -6.59
CA ALA A 77 11.18 -0.92 -6.94
C ALA A 77 11.41 -0.74 -8.45
N GLY A 78 10.78 0.29 -9.01
CA GLY A 78 10.97 0.76 -10.37
C GLY A 78 12.10 1.78 -10.48
N ALA A 79 12.17 2.47 -11.63
CA ALA A 79 13.25 3.39 -11.95
C ALA A 79 13.16 4.73 -11.20
N GLU A 80 11.95 5.16 -10.85
CA GLU A 80 11.73 6.43 -10.15
C GLU A 80 12.00 6.25 -8.65
N ASP A 81 12.91 7.08 -8.13
CA ASP A 81 13.27 7.14 -6.71
C ASP A 81 13.58 8.59 -6.34
N GLN A 82 12.68 9.20 -5.56
CA GLN A 82 12.69 10.62 -5.27
C GLN A 82 12.59 10.86 -3.76
N ARG A 83 13.44 11.75 -3.25
CA ARG A 83 13.29 12.29 -1.89
C ARG A 83 12.33 13.46 -1.90
N MET A 84 11.48 13.50 -0.87
CA MET A 84 10.56 14.59 -0.63
C MET A 84 10.75 15.13 0.78
N THR A 85 10.67 16.45 0.95
CA THR A 85 10.62 17.06 2.28
C THR A 85 9.28 17.76 2.47
N LEU A 86 8.81 17.77 3.73
CA LEU A 86 7.55 18.39 4.12
C LEU A 86 7.83 19.60 5.02
N ALA A 87 7.24 20.74 4.71
CA ALA A 87 7.32 21.95 5.53
C ALA A 87 5.95 22.61 5.64
N ALA A 88 5.69 23.28 6.76
CA ALA A 88 4.51 24.14 6.91
C ALA A 88 4.57 25.30 5.90
N ASP A 89 3.43 25.68 5.33
CA ASP A 89 3.32 26.80 4.40
C ASP A 89 2.00 27.55 4.67
N GLY A 90 2.04 28.54 5.57
CA GLY A 90 0.82 29.15 6.12
C GLY A 90 -0.06 28.08 6.80
N ASP A 91 -1.33 28.03 6.41
CA ASP A 91 -2.29 27.00 6.84
C ASP A 91 -2.20 25.70 6.01
N GLY A 92 -1.33 25.67 5.00
CA GLY A 92 -1.07 24.53 4.13
C GLY A 92 0.24 23.83 4.42
N VAL A 93 0.64 22.97 3.48
CA VAL A 93 1.90 22.21 3.51
C VAL A 93 2.60 22.31 2.15
N ALA A 94 3.91 22.55 2.21
CA ALA A 94 4.81 22.47 1.07
C ALA A 94 5.46 21.07 1.02
N VAL A 95 5.33 20.41 -0.13
CA VAL A 95 6.05 19.17 -0.47
C VAL A 95 7.11 19.51 -1.50
N THR A 96 8.39 19.36 -1.13
CA THR A 96 9.51 19.69 -2.01
C THR A 96 10.13 18.43 -2.58
N THR A 97 10.32 18.39 -3.89
CA THR A 97 10.99 17.31 -4.63
C THR A 97 12.02 17.92 -5.58
N GLY A 98 13.31 17.78 -5.26
CA GLY A 98 14.36 18.48 -6.00
C GLY A 98 14.15 20.00 -5.97
N ARG A 99 13.95 20.62 -7.14
CA ARG A 99 13.69 22.07 -7.29
C ARG A 99 12.20 22.42 -7.47
N CYS A 100 11.31 21.44 -7.37
CA CYS A 100 9.87 21.65 -7.40
C CYS A 100 9.31 21.71 -5.97
N ILE A 101 8.51 22.73 -5.68
CA ILE A 101 7.74 22.82 -4.44
C ILE A 101 6.26 22.81 -4.81
N ARG A 102 5.51 21.82 -4.33
CA ARG A 102 4.06 21.75 -4.47
C ARG A 102 3.39 22.14 -3.17
N LEU A 103 2.38 22.99 -3.26
CA LEU A 103 1.63 23.50 -2.11
C LEU A 103 0.29 22.80 -2.05
N TYR A 104 -0.08 22.36 -0.85
CA TYR A 104 -1.36 21.69 -0.62
C TYR A 104 -2.12 22.36 0.49
N SER A 105 -3.43 22.43 0.33
CA SER A 105 -4.36 22.97 1.32
C SER A 105 -5.25 21.84 1.85
N LEU A 106 -5.41 21.78 3.17
CA LEU A 106 -6.24 20.77 3.83
C LEU A 106 -7.71 21.16 3.70
N LYS A 107 -8.52 20.24 3.19
CA LYS A 107 -9.97 20.38 3.08
C LYS A 107 -10.63 19.02 3.29
N ASP A 108 -11.58 18.94 4.21
CA ASP A 108 -12.38 17.74 4.47
C ASP A 108 -11.52 16.47 4.73
N GLY A 109 -10.38 16.64 5.42
CA GLY A 109 -9.45 15.55 5.73
C GLY A 109 -8.55 15.10 4.57
N ALA A 110 -8.58 15.79 3.42
CA ALA A 110 -7.73 15.54 2.27
C ALA A 110 -6.90 16.78 1.90
N LEU A 111 -5.77 16.57 1.25
CA LEU A 111 -4.87 17.62 0.79
C LEU A 111 -4.98 17.75 -0.73
N ALA A 112 -5.42 18.92 -1.17
CA ALA A 112 -5.55 19.26 -2.60
C ALA A 112 -4.44 20.22 -3.02
N LEU A 113 -3.87 20.02 -4.21
CA LEU A 113 -2.87 20.92 -4.77
C LEU A 113 -3.47 22.32 -4.93
N SER A 114 -2.86 23.31 -4.27
CA SER A 114 -3.28 24.72 -4.30
C SER A 114 -2.31 25.62 -5.06
N GLY A 115 -1.09 25.15 -5.33
CA GLY A 115 -0.13 25.89 -6.12
C GLY A 115 1.21 25.18 -6.26
N SER A 116 2.14 25.82 -6.96
CA SER A 116 3.53 25.35 -7.06
C SER A 116 4.52 26.51 -7.15
N ARG A 117 5.77 26.24 -6.75
CA ARG A 117 6.92 27.16 -6.86
C ARG A 117 8.11 26.38 -7.44
N GLY A 118 8.94 27.06 -8.23
CA GLY A 118 10.14 26.45 -8.83
C GLY A 118 9.83 25.60 -10.07
N GLU A 119 10.64 24.57 -10.32
CA GLU A 119 10.62 23.79 -11.56
C GLU A 119 9.80 22.50 -11.44
N CYS A 120 8.49 22.61 -11.62
CA CYS A 120 7.56 21.49 -11.44
C CYS A 120 7.18 20.73 -12.72
N ARG A 121 8.07 20.70 -13.72
CA ARG A 121 7.85 19.95 -14.95
C ARG A 121 8.12 18.47 -14.72
N ALA A 122 7.07 17.67 -14.63
CA ALA A 122 7.15 16.22 -14.52
C ALA A 122 6.02 15.59 -15.35
N PRO A 123 6.21 14.38 -15.91
CA PRO A 123 5.18 13.68 -16.68
C PRO A 123 3.96 13.30 -15.84
N ALA A 124 4.12 13.22 -14.51
CA ALA A 124 3.05 13.03 -13.55
C ALA A 124 3.32 13.81 -12.26
N SER A 125 2.26 14.15 -11.53
CA SER A 125 2.32 14.88 -10.26
C SER A 125 1.22 14.47 -9.30
N ILE A 126 1.50 14.51 -8.00
CA ILE A 126 0.46 14.31 -6.98
C ILE A 126 -0.44 15.55 -6.97
N GLY A 127 -1.63 15.44 -7.56
CA GLY A 127 -2.64 16.51 -7.60
C GLY A 127 -3.45 16.61 -6.30
N GLY A 128 -3.52 15.54 -5.54
CA GLY A 128 -4.12 15.52 -4.22
C GLY A 128 -3.97 14.15 -3.57
N PHE A 129 -4.20 14.10 -2.25
CA PHE A 129 -4.11 12.86 -1.49
C PHE A 129 -4.94 12.92 -0.22
N GLY A 130 -5.45 11.77 0.20
CA GLY A 130 -6.38 11.64 1.33
C GLY A 130 -6.38 10.22 1.89
N PRO A 131 -7.29 9.92 2.84
CA PRO A 131 -7.38 8.58 3.43
C PRO A 131 -7.60 7.46 2.40
N ALA A 132 -8.32 7.76 1.31
CA ALA A 132 -8.63 6.79 0.26
C ALA A 132 -7.46 6.53 -0.69
N GLY A 133 -6.53 7.48 -0.87
CA GLY A 133 -5.51 7.35 -1.92
C GLY A 133 -4.85 8.65 -2.37
N ILE A 134 -4.22 8.58 -3.54
CA ILE A 134 -3.53 9.66 -4.24
C ILE A 134 -4.17 9.83 -5.62
N ALA A 135 -4.46 11.08 -5.99
CA ALA A 135 -4.77 11.44 -7.37
C ALA A 135 -3.48 11.88 -8.07
N LEU A 136 -3.07 11.15 -9.11
CA LEU A 136 -1.95 11.51 -9.97
C LEU A 136 -2.46 12.28 -11.19
N GLY A 137 -2.10 13.55 -11.29
CA GLY A 137 -2.32 14.35 -12.50
C GLY A 137 -1.22 14.08 -13.53
N MET A 138 -1.63 13.78 -14.76
CA MET A 138 -0.78 13.44 -15.90
C MET A 138 -0.52 14.67 -16.77
N ALA A 139 0.51 14.60 -17.63
CA ALA A 139 0.89 15.71 -18.52
C ALA A 139 -0.19 16.13 -19.52
N ASP A 140 -1.11 15.24 -19.88
CA ASP A 140 -2.26 15.49 -20.76
C ASP A 140 -3.48 16.06 -20.01
N GLY A 141 -3.37 16.28 -18.69
CA GLY A 141 -4.44 16.76 -17.83
C GLY A 141 -5.37 15.65 -17.29
N ALA A 142 -5.16 14.39 -17.67
CA ALA A 142 -5.90 13.27 -17.10
C ALA A 142 -5.48 12.99 -15.66
N PHE A 143 -6.34 12.30 -14.91
CA PHE A 143 -6.06 11.84 -13.55
C PHE A 143 -6.12 10.32 -13.43
N ILE A 144 -5.16 9.76 -12.69
CA ILE A 144 -5.12 8.35 -12.30
C ILE A 144 -5.33 8.29 -10.79
N ASP A 145 -6.36 7.57 -10.35
CA ASP A 145 -6.66 7.38 -8.94
C ASP A 145 -5.91 6.16 -8.40
N LEU A 146 -4.96 6.41 -7.49
CA LEU A 146 -4.23 5.38 -6.79
C LEU A 146 -4.83 5.14 -5.41
N ARG A 147 -5.46 3.99 -5.21
CA ARG A 147 -6.03 3.61 -3.91
C ARG A 147 -4.94 3.23 -2.93
N ARG A 148 -5.09 3.68 -1.68
CA ARG A 148 -4.19 3.29 -0.58
C ARG A 148 -4.36 1.80 -0.28
N ALA A 149 -3.25 1.08 -0.22
CA ALA A 149 -3.23 -0.35 0.04
C ALA A 149 -3.00 -0.68 1.52
N ARG A 150 -3.64 -1.75 1.98
CA ARG A 150 -3.37 -2.40 3.27
C ARG A 150 -2.40 -3.55 3.04
N ALA A 151 -1.38 -3.65 3.88
CA ALA A 151 -0.37 -4.70 3.78
C ALA A 151 -0.84 -6.01 4.42
N PHE A 152 -0.56 -7.14 3.77
CA PHE A 152 -0.87 -8.47 4.26
C PHE A 152 0.39 -9.34 4.28
N ARG A 153 0.50 -10.15 5.34
CA ARG A 153 1.52 -11.20 5.47
C ARG A 153 0.82 -12.55 5.32
N CYS A 154 1.31 -13.36 4.39
CA CYS A 154 0.80 -14.69 4.14
C CYS A 154 1.80 -15.79 4.53
N TRP A 155 1.25 -16.98 4.64
CA TRP A 155 1.97 -18.22 4.43
C TRP A 155 1.35 -18.98 3.26
N ALA A 156 2.15 -19.85 2.64
CA ALA A 156 1.71 -20.80 1.63
C ALA A 156 2.25 -22.19 1.94
N SER A 157 1.49 -23.22 1.58
CA SER A 157 1.91 -24.62 1.63
C SER A 157 1.52 -25.34 0.34
N ILE A 158 2.46 -26.08 -0.23
CA ILE A 158 2.33 -26.74 -1.54
C ILE A 158 2.85 -28.18 -1.38
N PRO A 159 2.15 -29.21 -1.87
CA PRO A 159 2.69 -30.57 -1.85
C PRO A 159 3.97 -30.63 -2.67
N ARG A 160 5.00 -31.30 -2.16
CA ARG A 160 6.25 -31.53 -2.89
C ARG A 160 6.05 -32.46 -4.08
N ALA A 161 6.95 -32.37 -5.05
CA ALA A 161 6.96 -33.27 -6.21
C ALA A 161 7.28 -34.72 -5.83
N ALA A 162 8.26 -34.94 -4.93
CA ALA A 162 8.60 -36.25 -4.41
C ALA A 162 7.82 -36.53 -3.11
N LYS A 163 6.99 -37.60 -3.12
CA LYS A 163 6.45 -38.17 -1.87
C LYS A 163 7.53 -39.04 -1.22
N LYS A 164 7.60 -39.07 0.11
CA LYS A 164 8.43 -40.08 0.79
C LYS A 164 7.94 -41.49 0.41
N ALA A 165 8.86 -42.43 0.23
CA ALA A 165 8.52 -43.85 0.23
C ALA A 165 8.09 -44.22 1.66
N ASP A 166 6.89 -44.80 1.79
CA ASP A 166 6.17 -44.99 3.05
C ASP A 166 6.93 -45.85 4.08
N PRO A 167 7.16 -45.39 5.32
CA PRO A 167 7.54 -46.26 6.42
C PRO A 167 6.47 -46.17 7.51
N GLY A 168 5.53 -47.11 7.53
CA GLY A 168 4.35 -47.10 8.39
C GLY A 168 4.62 -46.76 9.86
N SER A 169 4.43 -45.49 10.25
CA SER A 169 4.60 -45.05 11.63
C SER A 169 3.74 -43.84 11.96
N GLY A 170 2.79 -44.06 12.87
CA GLY A 170 2.51 -43.17 14.00
C GLY A 170 1.95 -41.78 13.71
N ALA A 171 0.70 -41.58 14.12
CA ALA A 171 0.13 -40.27 14.35
C ALA A 171 1.03 -39.41 15.27
N GLY A 172 1.35 -38.18 14.84
CA GLY A 172 1.73 -37.09 15.74
C GLY A 172 2.94 -36.24 15.33
N ALA A 173 2.71 -35.20 14.53
CA ALA A 173 3.28 -33.84 14.65
C ALA A 173 3.08 -33.01 13.35
N GLY A 174 1.92 -32.38 13.19
CA GLY A 174 1.73 -31.00 12.68
C GLY A 174 2.32 -30.47 11.37
N GLY A 175 3.07 -31.23 10.57
CA GLY A 175 3.55 -30.81 9.24
C GLY A 175 4.32 -31.95 8.60
N SER A 176 3.74 -32.61 7.58
CA SER A 176 4.45 -33.71 6.93
C SER A 176 5.53 -33.14 6.00
N GLU A 177 6.70 -33.77 6.00
CA GLU A 177 7.82 -33.46 5.09
C GLU A 177 7.41 -33.47 3.61
N ASP A 178 6.23 -34.03 3.28
CA ASP A 178 5.63 -34.06 1.94
C ASP A 178 5.06 -32.71 1.47
N TRP A 179 5.00 -31.71 2.34
CA TRP A 179 4.54 -30.36 2.00
C TRP A 179 5.66 -29.34 2.18
N TRP A 180 5.90 -28.57 1.13
CA TRP A 180 6.65 -27.34 1.24
C TRP A 180 5.81 -26.29 1.98
N PHE A 181 6.45 -25.48 2.81
CA PHE A 181 5.82 -24.40 3.56
C PHE A 181 6.72 -23.16 3.57
N LYS A 182 6.11 -21.99 3.34
CA LYS A 182 6.80 -20.70 3.48
C LYS A 182 5.88 -19.68 4.12
N SER A 183 6.35 -19.09 5.22
CA SER A 183 5.73 -17.94 5.88
C SER A 183 6.41 -16.63 5.48
N GLY A 184 5.75 -15.51 5.75
CA GLY A 184 6.35 -14.18 5.56
C GLY A 184 6.27 -13.69 4.12
N LEU A 185 5.42 -14.30 3.29
CA LEU A 185 5.11 -13.81 1.95
C LEU A 185 4.34 -12.50 2.07
N MET A 186 4.83 -11.42 1.45
CA MET A 186 4.25 -10.09 1.57
C MET A 186 3.50 -9.69 0.30
N LEU A 187 2.29 -9.16 0.45
CA LEU A 187 1.51 -8.52 -0.62
C LEU A 187 0.59 -7.46 -0.02
N HIS A 188 -0.23 -6.80 -0.84
CA HIS A 188 -1.22 -5.82 -0.39
C HIS A 188 -2.54 -5.99 -1.15
N ASP A 189 -3.62 -5.42 -0.60
CA ASP A 189 -4.98 -5.63 -1.09
C ASP A 189 -5.40 -4.68 -2.24
N GLN A 190 -4.47 -4.07 -2.94
CA GLN A 190 -4.75 -3.26 -4.13
C GLN A 190 -4.01 -3.87 -5.33
N GLY A 191 -4.20 -5.18 -5.54
CA GLY A 191 -3.58 -5.90 -6.66
C GLY A 191 -2.19 -6.47 -6.39
N GLY A 192 -1.69 -6.36 -5.17
CA GLY A 192 -0.36 -6.83 -4.81
C GLY A 192 -0.23 -8.33 -5.02
N ARG A 193 0.96 -8.75 -5.48
CA ARG A 193 1.25 -10.14 -5.85
C ARG A 193 2.47 -10.67 -5.13
N VAL A 194 2.47 -11.97 -4.85
CA VAL A 194 3.64 -12.67 -4.33
C VAL A 194 3.74 -14.09 -4.88
N LEU A 195 4.96 -14.49 -5.24
CA LEU A 195 5.27 -15.82 -5.74
C LEU A 195 5.48 -16.79 -4.58
N ALA A 196 4.72 -17.89 -4.58
CA ALA A 196 4.98 -19.08 -3.78
C ALA A 196 5.60 -20.14 -4.69
N GLU A 197 6.85 -20.51 -4.42
CA GLU A 197 7.64 -21.43 -5.23
C GLU A 197 8.33 -22.46 -4.34
N THR A 198 8.13 -23.74 -4.64
CA THR A 198 8.80 -24.84 -3.94
C THR A 198 10.28 -24.91 -4.29
N ASP A 199 11.09 -25.51 -3.42
CA ASP A 199 12.52 -25.77 -3.61
C ASP A 199 12.83 -27.14 -4.25
N ASP A 200 11.82 -27.80 -4.83
CA ASP A 200 11.99 -29.05 -5.59
C ASP A 200 12.80 -28.81 -6.90
N ALA A 201 13.44 -29.86 -7.44
CA ALA A 201 14.21 -29.78 -8.70
C ALA A 201 13.38 -29.26 -9.89
N GLU A 202 12.08 -29.58 -9.90
CA GLU A 202 11.08 -28.97 -10.76
C GLU A 202 10.09 -28.17 -9.89
N PRO A 203 10.30 -26.84 -9.73
CA PRO A 203 9.50 -26.04 -8.83
C PRO A 203 8.03 -25.94 -9.24
N ARG A 204 7.14 -26.19 -8.30
CA ARG A 204 5.73 -25.81 -8.40
C ARG A 204 5.59 -24.34 -8.01
N ARG A 205 4.88 -23.59 -8.84
CA ARG A 205 4.77 -22.13 -8.73
C ARG A 205 3.32 -21.70 -8.71
N PHE A 206 2.98 -20.83 -7.76
CA PHE A 206 1.69 -20.16 -7.69
C PHE A 206 1.89 -18.69 -7.37
N VAL A 207 1.09 -17.83 -8.01
CA VAL A 207 1.03 -16.41 -7.65
C VAL A 207 -0.19 -16.17 -6.80
N LEU A 208 0.02 -15.66 -5.60
CA LEU A 208 -1.04 -15.08 -4.78
C LEU A 208 -1.25 -13.64 -5.23
N ARG A 209 -2.50 -13.24 -5.47
CA ARG A 209 -2.89 -11.85 -5.74
C ARG A 209 -4.03 -11.46 -4.82
N MET A 210 -4.02 -10.26 -4.27
CA MET A 210 -5.07 -9.78 -3.38
C MET A 210 -5.68 -8.47 -3.84
N ARG A 211 -7.01 -8.37 -3.75
CA ARG A 211 -7.77 -7.16 -4.07
C ARG A 211 -8.85 -6.92 -3.04
N ASN A 212 -9.02 -5.70 -2.59
CA ASN A 212 -10.18 -5.23 -1.86
C ASN A 212 -11.08 -4.51 -2.87
N VAL A 213 -11.93 -5.33 -3.50
CA VAL A 213 -12.71 -4.96 -4.67
C VAL A 213 -13.80 -4.00 -4.27
N VAL A 214 -13.91 -2.89 -4.98
CA VAL A 214 -15.04 -1.96 -4.88
C VAL A 214 -15.68 -1.83 -6.24
N TRP A 215 -16.90 -2.34 -6.35
CA TRP A 215 -17.66 -2.30 -7.58
C TRP A 215 -18.11 -0.86 -7.85
N PRO A 216 -17.79 -0.30 -9.03
CA PRO A 216 -18.19 1.07 -9.36
C PRO A 216 -19.70 1.18 -9.62
N THR A 217 -20.33 0.09 -10.09
CA THR A 217 -21.76 0.03 -10.42
C THR A 217 -22.31 -1.38 -10.16
N GLY A 218 -23.63 -1.55 -10.27
CA GLY A 218 -24.30 -2.84 -10.14
C GLY A 218 -24.67 -3.22 -8.70
N THR A 219 -25.08 -4.48 -8.51
CA THR A 219 -25.56 -5.02 -7.22
C THR A 219 -24.50 -5.82 -6.45
N ASN A 220 -23.30 -5.96 -7.03
CA ASN A 220 -22.21 -6.70 -6.42
C ASN A 220 -21.70 -5.99 -5.15
N GLN A 221 -21.43 -6.77 -4.11
CA GLN A 221 -20.93 -6.25 -2.84
C GLN A 221 -19.40 -6.13 -2.86
N PRO A 222 -18.82 -5.09 -2.23
CA PRO A 222 -17.38 -5.01 -2.01
C PRO A 222 -16.85 -6.25 -1.29
N SER A 223 -15.62 -6.67 -1.58
CA SER A 223 -15.06 -7.91 -1.01
C SER A 223 -13.54 -7.88 -0.98
N LEU A 224 -12.95 -8.44 0.08
CA LEU A 224 -11.54 -8.79 0.11
C LEU A 224 -11.36 -10.15 -0.56
N VAL A 225 -10.61 -10.20 -1.65
CA VAL A 225 -10.45 -11.41 -2.48
C VAL A 225 -8.99 -11.83 -2.55
N LEU A 226 -8.74 -13.11 -2.27
CA LEU A 226 -7.44 -13.77 -2.45
C LEU A 226 -7.53 -14.71 -3.65
N TYR A 227 -6.80 -14.38 -4.71
CA TYR A 227 -6.68 -15.15 -5.94
C TYR A 227 -5.42 -16.02 -5.93
N VAL A 228 -5.52 -17.17 -6.58
CA VAL A 228 -4.39 -18.05 -6.89
C VAL A 228 -4.28 -18.16 -8.41
N HIS A 229 -3.12 -17.83 -8.95
CA HIS A 229 -2.83 -17.89 -10.39
C HIS A 229 -1.67 -18.84 -10.68
N ARG A 230 -1.61 -19.33 -11.92
CA ARG A 230 -0.37 -19.83 -12.50
C ARG A 230 0.48 -18.64 -12.97
N PRO A 231 1.81 -18.65 -12.84
CA PRO A 231 2.67 -17.56 -13.32
C PRO A 231 2.46 -17.21 -14.80
N GLU A 232 2.22 -18.21 -15.64
CA GLU A 232 2.00 -18.10 -17.09
C GLU A 232 0.60 -17.62 -17.49
N GLU A 233 -0.37 -17.65 -16.56
CA GLU A 233 -1.75 -17.17 -16.76
C GLU A 233 -2.11 -16.08 -15.71
N PRO A 234 -1.41 -14.93 -15.70
CA PRO A 234 -1.49 -13.94 -14.62
C PRO A 234 -2.85 -13.24 -14.49
N ASP A 235 -3.70 -13.34 -15.50
CA ASP A 235 -5.03 -12.71 -15.53
C ASP A 235 -6.18 -13.71 -15.35
N LYS A 236 -5.89 -15.03 -15.33
CA LYS A 236 -6.89 -16.08 -15.12
C LYS A 236 -6.60 -16.84 -13.84
N ALA A 237 -7.44 -16.63 -12.83
CA ALA A 237 -7.28 -17.32 -11.56
C ALA A 237 -7.58 -18.82 -11.72
N ILE A 238 -6.76 -19.67 -11.09
CA ILE A 238 -7.08 -21.08 -10.87
C ILE A 238 -8.31 -21.19 -9.97
N SER A 239 -8.32 -20.39 -8.90
CA SER A 239 -9.40 -20.26 -7.95
C SER A 239 -9.21 -19.00 -7.11
N TYR A 240 -10.22 -18.64 -6.35
CA TYR A 240 -10.17 -17.52 -5.42
C TYR A 240 -11.09 -17.78 -4.22
N SER A 241 -10.84 -17.06 -3.15
CA SER A 241 -11.68 -17.00 -1.95
C SER A 241 -11.96 -15.54 -1.64
N TRP A 242 -13.09 -15.25 -1.01
CA TRP A 242 -13.45 -13.89 -0.61
C TRP A 242 -13.95 -13.84 0.83
N ALA A 243 -13.86 -12.65 1.40
CA ALA A 243 -14.34 -12.30 2.73
C ALA A 243 -14.88 -10.86 2.71
N ASP A 244 -15.43 -10.41 3.85
CA ASP A 244 -15.80 -9.01 4.04
C ASP A 244 -14.63 -8.07 3.66
N PRO A 245 -14.90 -6.89 3.07
CA PRO A 245 -13.86 -5.94 2.67
C PRO A 245 -12.96 -5.50 3.84
N GLU A 246 -13.47 -5.52 5.07
CA GLU A 246 -12.76 -5.19 6.31
C GLU A 246 -12.17 -6.40 7.05
N ALA A 247 -12.23 -7.60 6.44
CA ALA A 247 -11.65 -8.79 7.03
C ALA A 247 -10.14 -8.63 7.24
N LYS A 248 -9.68 -8.99 8.44
CA LYS A 248 -8.25 -8.97 8.80
C LYS A 248 -7.51 -10.23 8.38
N ARG A 249 -8.22 -11.21 7.82
CA ARG A 249 -7.68 -12.50 7.37
C ARG A 249 -8.56 -13.08 6.27
N VAL A 250 -7.91 -13.68 5.27
CA VAL A 250 -8.54 -14.50 4.23
C VAL A 250 -7.64 -15.70 3.94
N GLY A 251 -8.20 -16.84 3.56
CA GLY A 251 -7.46 -18.06 3.29
C GLY A 251 -8.14 -18.94 2.26
N ILE A 252 -7.35 -19.81 1.64
CA ILE A 252 -7.78 -20.70 0.57
C ILE A 252 -7.08 -22.04 0.70
N ASN A 253 -7.82 -23.12 0.43
CA ASN A 253 -7.31 -24.49 0.38
C ASN A 253 -7.84 -25.19 -0.87
N LEU A 254 -6.95 -25.42 -1.84
CA LEU A 254 -7.26 -26.07 -3.11
C LEU A 254 -6.80 -27.53 -3.15
N ARG A 255 -6.34 -28.10 -2.03
CA ARG A 255 -5.66 -29.41 -1.92
C ARG A 255 -4.35 -29.54 -2.69
N VAL A 256 -4.15 -28.78 -3.76
CA VAL A 256 -2.89 -28.66 -4.50
C VAL A 256 -2.03 -27.48 -4.04
N MET A 257 -2.62 -26.58 -3.25
CA MET A 257 -1.96 -25.46 -2.60
C MET A 257 -2.89 -24.92 -1.50
N GLN A 258 -2.30 -24.42 -0.42
CA GLN A 258 -2.98 -23.75 0.67
C GLN A 258 -2.29 -22.43 0.96
N ALA A 259 -3.06 -21.39 1.29
CA ALA A 259 -2.51 -20.13 1.75
C ALA A 259 -3.47 -19.46 2.73
N SER A 260 -2.91 -18.67 3.64
CA SER A 260 -3.69 -17.71 4.41
C SER A 260 -2.88 -16.44 4.61
N CYS A 261 -3.58 -15.32 4.50
CA CYS A 261 -3.03 -13.98 4.58
C CYS A 261 -3.71 -13.23 5.73
N SER A 262 -2.92 -12.58 6.57
CA SER A 262 -3.40 -11.74 7.67
C SER A 262 -2.90 -10.31 7.50
N LEU A 263 -3.74 -9.35 7.85
CA LEU A 263 -3.40 -7.93 7.87
C LEU A 263 -2.18 -7.69 8.76
N VAL A 264 -1.22 -6.91 8.28
CA VAL A 264 -0.07 -6.46 9.08
C VAL A 264 -0.57 -5.42 10.10
N LYS A 265 -0.19 -5.61 11.36
CA LYS A 265 -0.47 -4.66 12.44
C LYS A 265 0.50 -3.49 12.41
#